data_AF-A0A5B0WYC4-F1
#
_entry.id   AF-A0A5B0WYC4-F1
#
_cell.length_a   1.000
_cell.length_b   1.000
_cell.length_c   1.000
_cell.angle_alpha   90.00
_cell.angle_beta   90.00
_cell.angle_gamma   90.00
#
_symmetry.space_group_name_H-M   'P 1'
#
loop_
_entity.id
_entity.type
_entity.pdbx_description
1 polymer ?
#
loop_
_entity_poly.entity_id
_entity_poly.type
_entity_poly.pdbx_seq_one_letter_code
_entity_poly.pdbx_strand_id
1 'polypeptide(L)'
;MKILVVGGTGAIGGHAALYLQSRGHDVAISSRNPPAKGAGLEKLEWLQGNYLDGTFAQSDLEGFEGIVFAAGNDSRHLPEGIEPGKDADAYYLQANAEKIPEFAALAKTAGVKTFINIGSFYPQILPEKIDSDAYVRSRDISDKAVCALSDNGFRAMSLNASFVVGLHEGMASDMFDAYINYARNLYPNIKPFGPAGGTNFISVLSLSEAIAGALERGTGGTSYLLGDENLDFAEFFQLFFAAAGNPQQLPALDEEHPMLPDSAILQGRGNVICYEPGTEEAELLGFRRGDIARAIQAMVIDFDKRIGTVKPVSLGPDAASMPELAELAYRYARANDANSPEILRAIMTDDIVIQGPGFKIEGLDAVCDVPARLQAFYQRTHHVVHQLLADVSGKTASAETYCTAHHILLHEDGQPDRVLTWHIRYQDRFVKADGAWRFQYRGLLLDGVALRQLDMPVPPPQL
;
A
#
# COMPACT_ATOMS: atom_id res chain seq x y z
N MET A 1 -18.39 -24.63 2.49
CA MET A 1 -19.44 -23.60 2.48
C MET A 1 -19.27 -22.74 1.24
N LYS A 2 -20.35 -22.21 0.66
CA LYS A 2 -20.31 -21.13 -0.33
C LYS A 2 -20.22 -19.77 0.39
N ILE A 3 -19.17 -18.99 0.15
CA ILE A 3 -18.84 -17.77 0.88
C ILE A 3 -18.65 -16.59 -0.08
N LEU A 4 -19.24 -15.45 0.26
CA LEU A 4 -18.94 -14.17 -0.40
C LEU A 4 -18.03 -13.32 0.47
N VAL A 5 -16.95 -12.80 -0.09
CA VAL A 5 -16.09 -11.82 0.59
C VAL A 5 -16.26 -10.44 -0.06
N VAL A 6 -16.93 -9.53 0.64
CA VAL A 6 -17.12 -8.14 0.23
C VAL A 6 -15.90 -7.32 0.60
N GLY A 7 -15.38 -6.51 -0.32
CA GLY A 7 -14.04 -5.93 -0.20
C GLY A 7 -12.94 -6.93 -0.57
N GLY A 8 -13.27 -7.95 -1.38
CA GLY A 8 -12.41 -9.08 -1.70
C GLY A 8 -11.20 -8.74 -2.59
N THR A 9 -11.07 -7.50 -3.08
CA THR A 9 -9.88 -7.01 -3.78
C THR A 9 -8.94 -6.19 -2.88
N GLY A 10 -9.31 -5.97 -1.62
CA GLY A 10 -8.45 -5.29 -0.63
C GLY A 10 -7.51 -6.25 0.09
N ALA A 11 -6.61 -5.72 0.91
CA ALA A 11 -5.61 -6.51 1.62
C ALA A 11 -6.22 -7.59 2.53
N ILE A 12 -7.18 -7.19 3.37
CA ILE A 12 -7.85 -8.10 4.32
C ILE A 12 -8.76 -9.07 3.57
N GLY A 13 -9.68 -8.56 2.77
CA GLY A 13 -10.67 -9.38 2.06
C GLY A 13 -10.04 -10.33 1.05
N GLY A 14 -9.06 -9.86 0.28
CA GLY A 14 -8.35 -10.70 -0.69
C GLY A 14 -7.55 -11.82 -0.03
N HIS A 15 -6.81 -11.52 1.04
CA HIS A 15 -6.09 -12.55 1.78
C HIS A 15 -7.05 -13.57 2.42
N ALA A 16 -8.15 -13.10 3.04
CA ALA A 16 -9.17 -13.99 3.61
C ALA A 16 -9.83 -14.88 2.56
N ALA A 17 -10.14 -14.34 1.37
CA ALA A 17 -10.73 -15.09 0.28
C ALA A 17 -9.82 -16.24 -0.20
N LEU A 18 -8.54 -15.95 -0.44
CA LEU A 18 -7.55 -16.96 -0.83
C LEU A 18 -7.32 -18.00 0.28
N TYR A 19 -7.28 -17.55 1.54
CA TYR A 19 -7.16 -18.44 2.69
C TYR A 19 -8.36 -19.40 2.78
N LEU A 20 -9.58 -18.88 2.72
CA LEU A 20 -10.81 -19.69 2.75
C LEU A 20 -10.89 -20.66 1.56
N GLN A 21 -10.50 -20.23 0.36
CA GLN A 21 -10.40 -21.12 -0.81
C GLN A 21 -9.41 -22.27 -0.54
N SER A 22 -8.23 -21.96 0.03
CA SER A 22 -7.22 -22.97 0.37
C SER A 22 -7.70 -24.00 1.41
N ARG A 23 -8.72 -23.63 2.20
CA ARG A 23 -9.39 -24.49 3.18
C ARG A 23 -10.54 -25.32 2.59
N GLY A 24 -10.77 -25.23 1.28
CA GLY A 24 -11.76 -26.01 0.54
C GLY A 24 -13.16 -25.40 0.50
N HIS A 25 -13.30 -24.12 0.85
CA HIS A 25 -14.57 -23.41 0.66
C HIS A 25 -14.75 -22.99 -0.80
N ASP A 26 -16.01 -22.87 -1.22
CA ASP A 26 -16.39 -22.27 -2.49
C ASP A 26 -16.50 -20.75 -2.25
N VAL A 27 -15.60 -19.96 -2.86
CA VAL A 27 -15.41 -18.55 -2.52
C VAL A 27 -15.63 -17.65 -3.73
N ALA A 28 -16.54 -16.69 -3.57
CA ALA A 28 -16.69 -15.55 -4.45
C ALA A 28 -16.19 -14.27 -3.77
N ILE A 29 -15.74 -13.30 -4.56
CA ILE A 29 -15.32 -11.98 -4.09
C ILE A 29 -16.21 -10.89 -4.70
N SER A 30 -16.40 -9.80 -3.95
CA SER A 30 -17.08 -8.62 -4.46
C SER A 30 -16.31 -7.33 -4.20
N SER A 31 -16.37 -6.43 -5.18
CA SER A 31 -15.69 -5.14 -5.21
C SER A 31 -16.27 -4.25 -6.32
N ARG A 32 -15.94 -2.96 -6.28
CA ARG A 32 -16.32 -1.98 -7.31
C ARG A 32 -15.65 -2.28 -8.66
N ASN A 33 -14.36 -2.61 -8.60
CA ASN A 33 -13.50 -2.89 -9.75
C ASN A 33 -13.05 -4.36 -9.70
N PRO A 34 -12.84 -5.01 -10.86
CA PRO A 34 -12.36 -6.40 -10.89
C PRO A 34 -10.99 -6.55 -10.22
N PRO A 35 -10.67 -7.75 -9.69
CA PRO A 35 -9.34 -8.02 -9.14
C PRO A 35 -8.25 -7.80 -10.19
N ALA A 36 -7.10 -7.30 -9.74
CA ALA A 36 -5.91 -7.24 -10.58
C ALA A 36 -5.49 -8.66 -11.01
N LYS A 37 -4.99 -8.79 -12.24
CA LYS A 37 -4.52 -10.08 -12.77
C LYS A 37 -3.21 -10.49 -12.09
N GLY A 38 -3.05 -11.80 -11.85
CA GLY A 38 -1.78 -12.40 -11.42
C GLY A 38 -1.63 -12.58 -9.91
N ALA A 39 -2.61 -12.13 -9.12
CA ALA A 39 -2.64 -12.28 -7.67
C ALA A 39 -3.48 -13.50 -7.21
N GLY A 40 -4.03 -14.29 -8.14
CA GLY A 40 -4.85 -15.46 -7.88
C GLY A 40 -6.32 -15.14 -7.65
N LEU A 41 -6.64 -13.94 -7.15
CA LEU A 41 -8.01 -13.46 -6.96
C LEU A 41 -8.82 -13.42 -8.26
N GLU A 42 -8.18 -13.21 -9.41
CA GLU A 42 -8.85 -13.21 -10.72
C GLU A 42 -9.44 -14.57 -11.13
N LYS A 43 -9.11 -15.64 -10.38
CA LYS A 43 -9.61 -17.00 -10.60
C LYS A 43 -10.87 -17.30 -9.77
N LEU A 44 -11.24 -16.42 -8.84
CA LEU A 44 -12.45 -16.56 -8.03
C LEU A 44 -13.66 -16.04 -8.79
N GLU A 45 -14.85 -16.54 -8.44
CA GLU A 45 -16.10 -15.93 -8.89
C GLU A 45 -16.13 -14.46 -8.43
N TRP A 46 -16.41 -13.53 -9.35
CA TRP A 46 -16.41 -12.10 -9.05
C TRP A 46 -17.78 -11.49 -9.28
N LEU A 47 -18.30 -10.84 -8.25
CA LEU A 47 -19.53 -10.07 -8.27
C LEU A 47 -19.21 -8.58 -8.18
N GLN A 48 -19.53 -7.82 -9.22
CA GLN A 48 -19.40 -6.37 -9.18
C GLN A 48 -20.45 -5.78 -8.24
N GLY A 49 -20.02 -4.91 -7.31
CA GLY A 49 -20.96 -4.23 -6.44
C GLY A 49 -20.35 -3.11 -5.61
N ASN A 50 -21.20 -2.16 -5.22
CA ASN A 50 -20.90 -1.09 -4.29
C ASN A 50 -21.99 -1.02 -3.22
N TYR A 51 -21.64 -1.36 -1.98
CA TYR A 51 -22.58 -1.35 -0.87
C TYR A 51 -22.99 0.08 -0.46
N LEU A 52 -22.14 1.08 -0.73
CA LEU A 52 -22.45 2.49 -0.49
C LEU A 52 -23.61 2.97 -1.37
N ASP A 53 -23.62 2.52 -2.62
CA ASP A 53 -24.65 2.89 -3.61
C ASP A 53 -25.85 1.91 -3.59
N GLY A 54 -25.82 0.91 -2.71
CA GLY A 54 -26.89 -0.09 -2.60
C GLY A 54 -27.08 -0.93 -3.86
N THR A 55 -26.01 -1.23 -4.60
CA THR A 55 -26.13 -1.94 -5.90
C THR A 55 -26.48 -3.41 -5.77
N PHE A 56 -26.40 -3.99 -4.57
CA PHE A 56 -26.68 -5.41 -4.34
C PHE A 56 -28.18 -5.64 -4.22
N ALA A 57 -28.70 -6.57 -5.00
CA ALA A 57 -30.04 -7.13 -4.84
C ALA A 57 -30.01 -8.36 -3.92
N GLN A 58 -31.17 -8.71 -3.37
CA GLN A 58 -31.32 -9.94 -2.57
C GLN A 58 -30.87 -11.18 -3.37
N SER A 59 -31.25 -11.27 -4.65
CA SER A 59 -30.90 -12.38 -5.54
C SER A 59 -29.40 -12.56 -5.75
N ASP A 60 -28.61 -11.49 -5.59
CA ASP A 60 -27.14 -11.57 -5.74
C ASP A 60 -26.50 -12.28 -4.54
N LEU A 61 -27.18 -12.27 -3.40
CA LEU A 61 -26.71 -12.87 -2.15
C LEU A 61 -27.34 -14.25 -1.88
N GLU A 62 -28.38 -14.61 -2.64
CA GLU A 62 -29.04 -15.91 -2.53
C GLU A 62 -28.08 -17.06 -2.86
N GLY A 63 -28.10 -18.09 -2.01
CA GLY A 63 -27.24 -19.27 -2.16
C GLY A 63 -25.87 -19.18 -1.48
N PHE A 64 -25.46 -18.00 -1.00
CA PHE A 64 -24.31 -17.91 -0.10
C PHE A 64 -24.68 -18.37 1.31
N GLU A 65 -23.84 -19.20 1.92
CA GLU A 65 -24.02 -19.69 3.29
C GLU A 65 -23.37 -18.73 4.30
N GLY A 66 -22.26 -18.10 3.91
CA GLY A 66 -21.51 -17.15 4.72
C GLY A 66 -21.13 -15.90 3.95
N ILE A 67 -21.09 -14.76 4.64
CA ILE A 67 -20.54 -13.51 4.11
C ILE A 67 -19.48 -12.97 5.06
N VAL A 68 -18.33 -12.58 4.50
CA VAL A 68 -17.29 -11.82 5.19
C VAL A 68 -17.28 -10.40 4.61
N PHE A 69 -17.59 -9.41 5.44
CA PHE A 69 -17.64 -8.01 5.07
C PHE A 69 -16.36 -7.30 5.49
N ALA A 70 -15.45 -7.09 4.55
CA ALA A 70 -14.14 -6.47 4.75
C ALA A 70 -14.00 -5.13 4.00
N ALA A 71 -15.11 -4.41 3.81
CA ALA A 71 -15.18 -3.15 3.06
C ALA A 71 -15.44 -1.91 3.93
N GLY A 72 -15.14 -1.97 5.23
CA GLY A 72 -15.23 -0.81 6.13
C GLY A 72 -14.32 0.33 5.70
N ASN A 73 -14.79 1.57 5.84
CA ASN A 73 -14.09 2.77 5.37
C ASN A 73 -13.37 3.49 6.53
N ASP A 74 -12.23 4.08 6.21
CA ASP A 74 -11.41 4.93 7.08
C ASP A 74 -10.84 6.10 6.27
N SER A 75 -9.90 6.87 6.83
CA SER A 75 -9.30 8.05 6.18
C SER A 75 -8.70 7.80 4.81
N ARG A 76 -8.26 6.57 4.51
CA ARG A 76 -7.70 6.20 3.20
C ARG A 76 -8.77 6.02 2.12
N HIS A 77 -10.03 6.03 2.51
CA HIS A 77 -11.17 5.78 1.62
C HIS A 77 -12.01 7.03 1.37
N LEU A 78 -11.60 8.19 1.91
CA LEU A 78 -12.26 9.45 1.62
C LEU A 78 -12.18 9.76 0.11
N PRO A 79 -13.30 10.08 -0.55
CA PRO A 79 -13.30 10.55 -1.93
C PRO A 79 -12.44 11.80 -2.09
N GLU A 80 -11.89 11.98 -3.29
CA GLU A 80 -11.14 13.17 -3.66
C GLU A 80 -12.00 14.44 -3.47
N GLY A 81 -11.44 15.45 -2.81
CA GLY A 81 -12.13 16.71 -2.50
C GLY A 81 -12.96 16.70 -1.21
N ILE A 82 -13.02 15.57 -0.47
CA ILE A 82 -13.55 15.58 0.90
C ILE A 82 -12.42 15.96 1.87
N GLU A 83 -12.57 17.12 2.51
CA GLU A 83 -11.62 17.63 3.49
C GLU A 83 -11.84 16.98 4.88
N PRO A 84 -10.78 16.84 5.69
CA PRO A 84 -10.90 16.44 7.09
C PRO A 84 -11.88 17.33 7.86
N GLY A 85 -12.63 16.73 8.78
CA GLY A 85 -13.66 17.42 9.57
C GLY A 85 -15.06 16.96 9.20
N LYS A 86 -16.03 17.88 9.15
CA LYS A 86 -17.46 17.53 9.09
C LYS A 86 -17.85 16.67 7.89
N ASP A 87 -17.22 16.88 6.73
CA ASP A 87 -17.56 16.13 5.52
C ASP A 87 -17.02 14.70 5.60
N ALA A 88 -15.80 14.52 6.11
CA ALA A 88 -15.25 13.21 6.44
C ALA A 88 -16.08 12.49 7.54
N ASP A 89 -16.53 13.22 8.56
CA ASP A 89 -17.37 12.68 9.64
C ASP A 89 -18.69 12.13 9.09
N ALA A 90 -19.38 12.90 8.24
CA ALA A 90 -20.62 12.50 7.60
C ALA A 90 -20.39 11.28 6.70
N TYR A 91 -19.28 11.25 5.95
CA TYR A 91 -18.91 10.12 5.12
C TYR A 91 -18.72 8.83 5.95
N TYR A 92 -17.98 8.87 7.06
CA TYR A 92 -17.79 7.67 7.91
C TYR A 92 -19.10 7.16 8.50
N LEU A 93 -19.98 8.07 8.95
CA LEU A 93 -21.29 7.69 9.48
C LEU A 93 -22.14 7.00 8.40
N GLN A 94 -22.24 7.59 7.20
CA GLN A 94 -22.94 6.97 6.09
C GLN A 94 -22.31 5.62 5.72
N ALA A 95 -21.00 5.61 5.44
CA ALA A 95 -20.29 4.47 4.89
C ALA A 95 -20.18 3.28 5.86
N ASN A 96 -20.04 3.53 7.16
CA ASN A 96 -19.90 2.47 8.16
C ASN A 96 -21.18 2.27 8.97
N ALA A 97 -21.68 3.32 9.60
CA ALA A 97 -22.76 3.21 10.58
C ALA A 97 -24.12 2.86 9.95
N GLU A 98 -24.38 3.37 8.75
CA GLU A 98 -25.65 3.15 8.03
C GLU A 98 -25.53 1.99 7.03
N LYS A 99 -24.56 2.05 6.12
CA LYS A 99 -24.50 1.15 4.96
C LYS A 99 -24.07 -0.28 5.29
N ILE A 100 -23.24 -0.50 6.31
CA ILE A 100 -22.82 -1.85 6.71
C ILE A 100 -24.00 -2.64 7.33
N PRO A 101 -24.74 -2.09 8.32
CA PRO A 101 -25.93 -2.77 8.84
C PRO A 101 -27.03 -2.98 7.80
N GLU A 102 -27.24 -2.03 6.88
CA GLU A 102 -28.18 -2.20 5.75
C GLU A 102 -27.80 -3.42 4.89
N PHE A 103 -26.52 -3.55 4.54
CA PHE A 103 -26.04 -4.70 3.76
C PHE A 103 -26.16 -6.01 4.54
N ALA A 104 -25.86 -6.01 5.85
CA ALA A 104 -26.03 -7.19 6.71
C ALA A 104 -27.51 -7.61 6.81
N ALA A 105 -28.44 -6.66 6.89
CA ALA A 105 -29.88 -6.93 6.89
C ALA A 105 -30.37 -7.48 5.53
N LEU A 106 -29.80 -7.00 4.42
CA LEU A 106 -30.04 -7.55 3.09
C LEU A 106 -29.57 -9.01 3.01
N ALA A 107 -28.36 -9.31 3.49
CA ALA A 107 -27.82 -10.67 3.55
C ALA A 107 -28.72 -11.61 4.37
N LYS A 108 -29.22 -11.14 5.52
CA LYS A 108 -30.19 -11.87 6.32
C LYS A 108 -31.46 -12.20 5.54
N THR A 109 -32.00 -11.22 4.81
CA THR A 109 -33.21 -11.39 3.99
C THR A 109 -32.98 -12.37 2.83
N ALA A 110 -31.78 -12.39 2.25
CA ALA A 110 -31.37 -13.34 1.22
C ALA A 110 -31.16 -14.77 1.74
N GLY A 111 -31.28 -15.01 3.05
CA GLY A 111 -31.22 -16.33 3.65
C GLY A 111 -29.82 -16.83 4.01
N VAL A 112 -28.80 -15.96 3.94
CA VAL A 112 -27.44 -16.21 4.43
C VAL A 112 -27.49 -16.68 5.88
N LYS A 113 -26.60 -17.59 6.29
CA LYS A 113 -26.60 -18.16 7.65
C LYS A 113 -25.60 -17.52 8.58
N THR A 114 -24.49 -17.00 8.06
CA THR A 114 -23.44 -16.41 8.87
C THR A 114 -22.91 -15.14 8.22
N PHE A 115 -22.82 -14.07 8.99
CA PHE A 115 -22.30 -12.78 8.54
C PHE A 115 -21.23 -12.31 9.51
N ILE A 116 -20.04 -12.02 8.97
CA ILE A 116 -18.91 -11.49 9.72
C ILE A 116 -18.66 -10.08 9.23
N ASN A 117 -18.76 -9.10 10.12
CA ASN A 117 -18.23 -7.77 9.90
C ASN A 117 -16.76 -7.74 10.34
N ILE A 118 -15.84 -7.33 9.47
CA ILE A 118 -14.50 -6.94 9.92
C ILE A 118 -14.63 -5.54 10.49
N GLY A 119 -14.57 -5.45 11.81
CA GLY A 119 -14.80 -4.24 12.58
C GLY A 119 -13.49 -3.48 12.88
N SER A 120 -13.41 -2.87 14.05
CA SER A 120 -12.24 -2.10 14.51
C SER A 120 -12.11 -2.29 16.01
N PHE A 121 -10.89 -2.51 16.49
CA PHE A 121 -10.61 -2.59 17.94
C PHE A 121 -10.82 -1.27 18.69
N TYR A 122 -10.78 -0.12 18.02
CA TYR A 122 -10.80 1.18 18.70
C TYR A 122 -12.01 1.43 19.60
N PRO A 123 -13.27 1.15 19.20
CA PRO A 123 -14.42 1.32 20.11
C PRO A 123 -14.34 0.50 21.40
N GLN A 124 -13.76 -0.70 21.35
CA GLN A 124 -13.63 -1.56 22.53
C GLN A 124 -12.48 -1.12 23.45
N ILE A 125 -11.42 -0.55 22.89
CA ILE A 125 -10.20 -0.17 23.61
C ILE A 125 -10.20 1.29 24.06
N LEU A 126 -10.77 2.19 23.24
CA LEU A 126 -10.84 3.63 23.46
C LEU A 126 -12.31 4.10 23.42
N PRO A 127 -13.19 3.61 24.31
CA PRO A 127 -14.61 3.95 24.30
C PRO A 127 -14.87 5.45 24.49
N GLU A 128 -13.96 6.18 25.15
CA GLU A 128 -14.03 7.63 25.30
C GLU A 128 -13.92 8.40 23.97
N LYS A 129 -13.37 7.77 22.92
CA LYS A 129 -13.30 8.36 21.58
C LYS A 129 -14.57 8.20 20.77
N ILE A 130 -15.53 7.38 21.19
CA ILE A 130 -16.81 7.20 20.50
C ILE A 130 -17.56 8.52 20.36
N ASP A 131 -17.50 9.40 21.35
CA ASP A 131 -18.22 10.68 21.30
C ASP A 131 -17.46 11.76 20.50
N SER A 132 -16.13 11.66 20.42
CA SER A 132 -15.25 12.72 19.91
C SER A 132 -14.64 12.43 18.53
N ASP A 133 -14.62 11.18 18.07
CA ASP A 133 -14.04 10.75 16.81
C ASP A 133 -15.10 10.05 15.94
N ALA A 134 -15.41 10.63 14.78
CA ALA A 134 -16.49 10.12 13.93
C ALA A 134 -16.18 8.76 13.31
N TYR A 135 -14.90 8.45 13.05
CA TYR A 135 -14.51 7.12 12.59
C TYR A 135 -14.79 6.11 13.70
N VAL A 136 -14.26 6.32 14.92
CA VAL A 136 -14.51 5.42 16.07
C VAL A 136 -16.00 5.25 16.33
N ARG A 137 -16.77 6.35 16.34
CA ARG A 137 -18.23 6.32 16.46
C ARG A 137 -18.90 5.46 15.40
N SER A 138 -18.52 5.66 14.14
CA SER A 138 -19.14 4.94 13.02
C SER A 138 -18.90 3.43 13.10
N ARG A 139 -17.70 3.02 13.57
CA ARG A 139 -17.34 1.62 13.75
C ARG A 139 -18.08 0.99 14.93
N ASP A 140 -18.24 1.71 16.05
CA ASP A 140 -19.06 1.28 17.20
C ASP A 140 -20.53 1.02 16.81
N ILE A 141 -21.13 1.96 16.07
CA ILE A 141 -22.52 1.81 15.61
C ILE A 141 -22.64 0.60 14.68
N SER A 142 -21.73 0.45 13.70
CA SER A 142 -21.76 -0.66 12.76
C SER A 142 -21.61 -2.03 13.46
N ASP A 143 -20.70 -2.11 14.44
CA ASP A 143 -20.44 -3.30 15.25
C ASP A 143 -21.69 -3.75 16.00
N LYS A 144 -22.26 -2.85 16.79
CA LYS A 144 -23.46 -3.12 17.60
C LYS A 144 -24.67 -3.45 16.72
N ALA A 145 -24.88 -2.70 15.64
CA ALA A 145 -26.01 -2.90 14.75
C ALA A 145 -25.93 -4.24 14.00
N VAL A 146 -24.74 -4.64 13.52
CA VAL A 146 -24.55 -5.96 12.90
C VAL A 146 -24.79 -7.07 13.93
N CYS A 147 -24.18 -6.99 15.12
CA CYS A 147 -24.37 -8.01 16.16
C CYS A 147 -25.86 -8.14 16.57
N ALA A 148 -26.59 -7.03 16.65
CA ALA A 148 -28.01 -7.02 16.99
C ALA A 148 -28.93 -7.69 15.94
N LEU A 149 -28.46 -7.87 14.69
CA LEU A 149 -29.20 -8.62 13.67
C LEU A 149 -29.20 -10.13 13.91
N SER A 150 -28.35 -10.62 14.81
CA SER A 150 -28.20 -12.05 15.05
C SER A 150 -29.46 -12.68 15.68
N ASP A 151 -29.85 -13.85 15.19
CA ASP A 151 -30.92 -14.67 15.76
C ASP A 151 -30.68 -16.16 15.47
N ASN A 152 -31.69 -17.00 15.70
CA ASN A 152 -31.61 -18.45 15.49
C ASN A 152 -31.36 -18.87 14.02
N GLY A 153 -31.66 -17.99 13.05
CA GLY A 153 -31.52 -18.26 11.62
C GLY A 153 -30.35 -17.54 10.95
N PHE A 154 -29.78 -16.53 11.61
CA PHE A 154 -28.70 -15.70 11.10
C PHE A 154 -27.69 -15.38 12.20
N ARG A 155 -26.48 -15.96 12.12
CA ARG A 155 -25.38 -15.62 13.04
C ARG A 155 -24.62 -14.42 12.50
N ALA A 156 -24.90 -13.24 13.05
CA ALA A 156 -24.17 -12.02 12.72
C ALA A 156 -23.19 -11.69 13.84
N MET A 157 -21.93 -11.41 13.51
CA MET A 157 -20.88 -11.10 14.48
C MET A 157 -19.88 -10.12 13.90
N SER A 158 -19.06 -9.55 14.77
CA SER A 158 -18.03 -8.60 14.39
C SER A 158 -16.66 -9.08 14.89
N LEU A 159 -15.65 -8.99 14.01
CA LEU A 159 -14.26 -9.29 14.30
C LEU A 159 -13.49 -7.97 14.32
N ASN A 160 -13.28 -7.43 15.52
CA ASN A 160 -12.65 -6.14 15.74
C ASN A 160 -11.13 -6.30 15.77
N ALA A 161 -10.54 -6.24 14.57
CA ALA A 161 -9.11 -6.37 14.36
C ALA A 161 -8.33 -5.14 14.84
N SER A 162 -7.14 -5.39 15.38
CA SER A 162 -6.11 -4.38 15.65
C SER A 162 -5.41 -3.93 14.35
N PHE A 163 -4.27 -3.24 14.45
CA PHE A 163 -3.55 -2.76 13.28
C PHE A 163 -3.13 -3.95 12.38
N VAL A 164 -3.76 -4.09 11.22
CA VAL A 164 -3.55 -5.26 10.35
C VAL A 164 -2.27 -5.11 9.53
N VAL A 165 -1.39 -6.10 9.63
CA VAL A 165 -0.08 -6.15 8.94
C VAL A 165 -0.06 -7.27 7.91
N GLY A 166 0.32 -6.94 6.68
CA GLY A 166 0.47 -7.91 5.60
C GLY A 166 -0.43 -7.64 4.40
N LEU A 167 -0.15 -8.34 3.32
CA LEU A 167 -0.83 -8.29 2.03
C LEU A 167 -0.95 -9.72 1.48
N HIS A 168 -1.82 -9.94 0.50
CA HIS A 168 -1.76 -11.17 -0.31
C HIS A 168 -0.68 -11.04 -1.39
N GLU A 169 -0.18 -12.18 -1.90
CA GLU A 169 0.85 -12.21 -2.94
C GLU A 169 0.40 -11.41 -4.18
N GLY A 170 1.33 -10.62 -4.74
CA GLY A 170 1.12 -9.76 -5.90
C GLY A 170 0.42 -8.43 -5.62
N MET A 171 -0.06 -8.15 -4.40
CA MET A 171 -0.68 -6.87 -4.06
C MET A 171 0.37 -5.79 -3.78
N ALA A 172 0.18 -4.61 -4.38
CA ALA A 172 0.94 -3.40 -4.02
C ALA A 172 0.22 -2.61 -2.91
N SER A 173 1.01 -1.92 -2.08
CA SER A 173 0.50 -0.99 -1.07
C SER A 173 1.51 0.14 -0.90
N ASP A 174 1.13 1.37 -1.25
CA ASP A 174 2.04 2.53 -1.17
C ASP A 174 2.61 2.69 0.25
N MET A 175 1.79 2.44 1.28
CA MET A 175 2.22 2.50 2.68
C MET A 175 3.31 1.48 2.99
N PHE A 176 3.08 0.19 2.71
CA PHE A 176 4.06 -0.86 3.05
C PHE A 176 5.28 -0.82 2.13
N ASP A 177 5.11 -0.49 0.84
CA ASP A 177 6.20 -0.31 -0.11
C ASP A 177 7.11 0.86 0.35
N ALA A 178 6.53 1.95 0.87
CA ALA A 178 7.29 3.03 1.51
C ALA A 178 8.03 2.57 2.77
N TYR A 179 7.43 1.73 3.63
CA TYR A 179 8.13 1.21 4.83
C TYR A 179 9.33 0.35 4.44
N ILE A 180 9.19 -0.49 3.41
CA ILE A 180 10.27 -1.32 2.87
C ILE A 180 11.37 -0.45 2.28
N ASN A 181 11.02 0.58 1.50
CA ASN A 181 11.99 1.51 0.92
C ASN A 181 12.69 2.39 1.96
N TYR A 182 12.00 2.77 3.03
CA TYR A 182 12.57 3.44 4.20
C TYR A 182 13.60 2.55 4.88
N ALA A 183 13.27 1.29 5.14
CA ALA A 183 14.18 0.29 5.69
C ALA A 183 15.42 0.03 4.80
N ARG A 184 15.30 0.23 3.48
CA ARG A 184 16.39 0.16 2.49
C ARG A 184 17.21 1.44 2.36
N ASN A 185 16.96 2.44 3.19
CA ASN A 185 17.63 3.74 3.15
C ASN A 185 17.45 4.49 1.81
N LEU A 186 16.30 4.31 1.15
CA LEU A 186 15.96 5.04 -0.08
C LEU A 186 15.37 6.43 0.19
N TYR A 187 15.13 6.77 1.47
CA TYR A 187 14.73 8.10 1.93
C TYR A 187 15.77 8.66 2.93
N PRO A 188 17.01 8.95 2.50
CA PRO A 188 18.11 9.33 3.40
C PRO A 188 17.90 10.69 4.10
N ASN A 189 16.89 11.46 3.69
CA ASN A 189 16.44 12.67 4.39
C ASN A 189 15.63 12.37 5.67
N ILE A 190 15.18 11.12 5.84
CA ILE A 190 14.44 10.64 7.01
C ILE A 190 15.39 9.78 7.83
N LYS A 191 15.70 10.22 9.06
CA LYS A 191 16.54 9.43 9.97
C LYS A 191 15.84 8.10 10.34
N PRO A 192 16.58 7.01 10.64
CA PRO A 192 16.01 5.78 11.18
C PRO A 192 15.46 5.95 12.61
N PHE A 193 14.15 5.86 12.83
CA PHE A 193 13.49 5.85 14.14
C PHE A 193 12.06 5.30 14.05
N GLY A 194 11.42 5.04 15.19
CA GLY A 194 9.96 4.92 15.27
C GLY A 194 9.37 6.04 16.12
N PRO A 195 8.17 6.55 15.82
CA PRO A 195 7.51 7.52 16.67
C PRO A 195 7.25 6.91 18.06
N ALA A 196 7.28 7.73 19.12
CA ALA A 196 7.02 7.27 20.47
C ALA A 196 5.62 6.65 20.60
N GLY A 197 5.49 5.63 21.43
CA GLY A 197 4.24 4.88 21.63
C GLY A 197 4.22 3.53 20.92
N GLY A 198 3.06 2.91 20.92
CA GLY A 198 2.88 1.54 20.43
C GLY A 198 1.42 1.15 20.29
N THR A 199 1.19 0.00 19.66
CA THR A 199 -0.15 -0.56 19.50
C THR A 199 -0.11 -2.08 19.50
N ASN A 200 -1.30 -2.68 19.63
CA ASN A 200 -1.51 -4.05 19.22
C ASN A 200 -1.58 -4.15 17.69
N PHE A 201 -0.93 -5.15 17.13
CA PHE A 201 -0.94 -5.50 15.71
C PHE A 201 -1.58 -6.88 15.51
N ILE A 202 -2.06 -7.16 14.30
CA ILE A 202 -2.50 -8.50 13.88
C ILE A 202 -2.08 -8.77 12.45
N SER A 203 -1.54 -9.96 12.15
CA SER A 203 -1.22 -10.28 10.76
C SER A 203 -2.48 -10.57 9.93
N VAL A 204 -2.44 -10.35 8.61
CA VAL A 204 -3.52 -10.77 7.70
C VAL A 204 -3.79 -12.29 7.77
N LEU A 205 -2.78 -13.10 8.10
CA LEU A 205 -2.95 -14.55 8.25
C LEU A 205 -3.68 -14.88 9.56
N SER A 206 -3.26 -14.32 10.68
CA SER A 206 -3.93 -14.44 11.98
C SER A 206 -5.39 -13.99 11.87
N LEU A 207 -5.66 -12.87 11.19
CA LEU A 207 -7.04 -12.41 10.94
C LEU A 207 -7.83 -13.37 10.02
N SER A 208 -7.21 -13.92 8.99
CA SER A 208 -7.89 -14.89 8.09
C SER A 208 -8.22 -16.20 8.79
N GLU A 209 -7.36 -16.65 9.71
CA GLU A 209 -7.65 -17.78 10.59
C GLU A 209 -8.82 -17.49 11.53
N ALA A 210 -8.86 -16.31 12.12
CA ALA A 210 -9.96 -15.88 12.97
C ALA A 210 -11.29 -15.82 12.20
N ILE A 211 -11.26 -15.34 10.95
CA ILE A 211 -12.42 -15.35 10.04
C ILE A 211 -12.90 -16.78 9.77
N ALA A 212 -12.00 -17.69 9.43
CA ALA A 212 -12.37 -19.09 9.19
C ALA A 212 -12.96 -19.75 10.45
N GLY A 213 -12.36 -19.50 11.62
CA GLY A 213 -12.90 -20.01 12.87
C GLY A 213 -14.25 -19.40 13.24
N ALA A 214 -14.45 -18.11 13.00
CA ALA A 214 -15.72 -17.43 13.23
C ALA A 214 -16.84 -17.99 12.33
N LEU A 215 -16.54 -18.27 11.05
CA LEU A 215 -17.49 -18.88 10.13
C LEU A 215 -17.99 -20.23 10.65
N GLU A 216 -17.09 -21.05 11.19
CA GLU A 216 -17.41 -22.40 11.67
C GLU A 216 -18.00 -22.41 13.08
N ARG A 217 -17.46 -21.61 14.00
CA ARG A 217 -17.67 -21.74 15.46
C ARG A 217 -18.07 -20.45 16.16
N GLY A 218 -18.05 -19.31 15.48
CA GLY A 218 -18.36 -18.02 16.07
C GLY A 218 -19.78 -17.95 16.64
N THR A 219 -19.92 -17.27 17.77
CA THR A 219 -21.18 -16.99 18.44
C THR A 219 -21.82 -15.76 17.79
N GLY A 220 -23.07 -15.90 17.36
CA GLY A 220 -23.85 -14.78 16.84
C GLY A 220 -24.16 -13.76 17.93
N GLY A 221 -24.14 -12.48 17.60
CA GLY A 221 -24.33 -11.35 18.52
C GLY A 221 -23.07 -10.95 19.27
N THR A 222 -21.90 -11.49 18.90
CA THR A 222 -20.63 -11.24 19.61
C THR A 222 -19.72 -10.28 18.83
N SER A 223 -19.13 -9.33 19.56
CA SER A 223 -18.08 -8.44 19.08
C SER A 223 -16.73 -8.92 19.62
N TYR A 224 -16.01 -9.67 18.80
CA TYR A 224 -14.73 -10.29 19.17
C TYR A 224 -13.59 -9.28 19.06
N LEU A 225 -12.84 -9.07 20.15
CA LEU A 225 -11.63 -8.26 20.13
C LEU A 225 -10.44 -9.11 19.69
N LEU A 226 -9.84 -8.79 18.54
CA LEU A 226 -8.72 -9.55 17.99
C LEU A 226 -7.40 -8.79 18.15
N GLY A 227 -6.31 -9.53 18.33
CA GLY A 227 -4.97 -8.99 18.47
C GLY A 227 -3.90 -10.08 18.47
N ASP A 228 -2.69 -9.73 18.04
CA ASP A 228 -1.58 -10.67 17.85
C ASP A 228 -0.40 -10.30 18.75
N GLU A 229 0.28 -9.20 18.46
CA GLU A 229 1.48 -8.75 19.19
C GLU A 229 1.32 -7.30 19.64
N ASN A 230 1.73 -6.99 20.87
CA ASN A 230 1.86 -5.62 21.36
C ASN A 230 3.29 -5.17 21.10
N LEU A 231 3.49 -4.18 20.23
CA LEU A 231 4.82 -3.68 19.85
C LEU A 231 4.86 -2.15 19.96
N ASP A 232 6.00 -1.63 20.39
CA ASP A 232 6.30 -0.21 20.20
C ASP A 232 6.55 0.07 18.71
N PHE A 233 6.25 1.27 18.22
CA PHE A 233 6.42 1.57 16.79
C PHE A 233 7.87 1.47 16.34
N ALA A 234 8.84 1.76 17.22
CA ALA A 234 10.25 1.54 16.95
C ALA A 234 10.57 0.05 16.72
N GLU A 235 10.03 -0.84 17.55
CA GLU A 235 10.19 -2.29 17.38
C GLU A 235 9.54 -2.77 16.09
N PHE A 236 8.35 -2.25 15.77
CA PHE A 236 7.65 -2.54 14.52
C PHE A 236 8.47 -2.14 13.29
N PHE A 237 9.05 -0.94 13.25
CA PHE A 237 9.93 -0.54 12.14
C PHE A 237 11.23 -1.36 12.09
N GLN A 238 11.79 -1.76 13.24
CA GLN A 238 12.97 -2.65 13.27
C GLN A 238 12.73 -3.97 12.53
N LEU A 239 11.50 -4.50 12.56
CA LEU A 239 11.15 -5.71 11.80
C LEU A 239 11.27 -5.49 10.29
N PHE A 240 10.89 -4.32 9.77
CA PHE A 240 11.12 -3.96 8.36
C PHE A 240 12.60 -3.83 8.04
N PHE A 241 13.38 -3.17 8.89
CA PHE A 241 14.83 -3.02 8.73
C PHE A 241 15.54 -4.38 8.70
N ALA A 242 15.19 -5.28 9.60
CA ALA A 242 15.71 -6.65 9.60
C ALA A 242 15.31 -7.41 8.32
N ALA A 243 14.04 -7.36 7.92
CA ALA A 243 13.54 -8.06 6.73
C ALA A 243 14.14 -7.52 5.42
N ALA A 244 14.43 -6.21 5.35
CA ALA A 244 15.07 -5.56 4.21
C ALA A 244 16.58 -5.80 4.12
N GLY A 245 17.18 -6.55 5.05
CA GLY A 245 18.63 -6.83 5.09
C GLY A 245 19.47 -5.70 5.68
N ASN A 246 18.87 -4.78 6.42
CA ASN A 246 19.52 -3.64 7.08
C ASN A 246 19.23 -3.64 8.60
N PRO A 247 19.54 -4.72 9.35
CA PRO A 247 19.20 -4.81 10.76
C PRO A 247 19.91 -3.73 11.57
N GLN A 248 19.14 -2.92 12.29
CA GLN A 248 19.64 -1.89 13.20
C GLN A 248 18.66 -1.68 14.34
N GLN A 249 19.16 -1.18 15.47
CA GLN A 249 18.33 -0.73 16.58
C GLN A 249 17.82 0.67 16.27
N LEU A 250 16.51 0.87 16.40
CA LEU A 250 15.85 2.15 16.15
C LEU A 250 15.42 2.78 17.47
N PRO A 251 15.72 4.07 17.71
CA PRO A 251 15.19 4.76 18.87
C PRO A 251 13.69 5.04 18.70
N ALA A 252 12.97 5.05 19.81
CA ALA A 252 11.65 5.66 19.89
C ALA A 252 11.82 7.17 20.15
N LEU A 253 11.34 8.03 19.26
CA LEU A 253 11.45 9.48 19.40
C LEU A 253 10.07 10.14 19.48
N ASP A 254 9.92 11.14 20.34
CA ASP A 254 8.73 12.00 20.37
C ASP A 254 8.77 13.03 19.23
N GLU A 255 8.76 12.51 18.01
CA GLU A 255 8.80 13.27 16.76
C GLU A 255 7.81 12.64 15.78
N GLU A 256 7.21 13.46 14.92
CA GLU A 256 6.28 12.97 13.90
C GLU A 256 7.07 12.18 12.87
N HIS A 257 6.55 11.00 12.51
CA HIS A 257 7.23 10.11 11.57
C HIS A 257 6.53 10.16 10.21
N PRO A 258 7.21 10.52 9.10
CA PRO A 258 6.56 10.64 7.79
C PRO A 258 5.88 9.35 7.30
N MET A 259 6.41 8.18 7.69
CA MET A 259 5.79 6.89 7.36
C MET A 259 4.61 6.54 8.28
N LEU A 260 4.55 7.08 9.49
CA LEU A 260 3.46 6.86 10.43
C LEU A 260 3.14 8.19 11.13
N PRO A 261 2.45 9.11 10.40
CA PRO A 261 2.21 10.46 10.88
C PRO A 261 1.26 10.46 12.08
N ASP A 262 1.21 11.57 12.82
CA ASP A 262 0.40 11.65 14.05
C ASP A 262 -1.08 11.45 13.74
N SER A 263 -1.53 11.86 12.56
CA SER A 263 -2.89 11.63 12.05
C SER A 263 -3.28 10.15 11.90
N ALA A 264 -2.29 9.25 11.81
CA ALA A 264 -2.49 7.80 11.76
C ALA A 264 -2.37 7.12 13.15
N ILE A 265 -1.94 7.85 14.18
CA ILE A 265 -1.80 7.34 15.56
C ILE A 265 -3.00 7.81 16.38
N LEU A 266 -4.13 7.11 16.26
CA LEU A 266 -5.41 7.53 16.83
C LEU A 266 -5.37 7.70 18.37
N GLN A 267 -4.57 6.89 19.07
CA GLN A 267 -4.32 7.03 20.51
C GLN A 267 -3.46 8.25 20.87
N GLY A 268 -2.88 8.94 19.89
CA GLY A 268 -1.89 10.00 20.06
C GLY A 268 -0.47 9.45 20.24
N ARG A 269 0.51 10.12 19.62
CA ARG A 269 1.93 9.78 19.78
C ARG A 269 2.32 9.80 21.25
N GLY A 270 3.18 8.86 21.65
CA GLY A 270 3.62 8.64 23.02
C GLY A 270 2.71 7.72 23.84
N ASN A 271 1.47 7.49 23.40
CA ASN A 271 0.55 6.56 24.06
C ASN A 271 0.67 5.14 23.50
N VAL A 272 0.39 4.15 24.34
CA VAL A 272 0.47 2.73 23.99
C VAL A 272 -0.91 2.08 24.12
N ILE A 273 -1.37 1.43 23.07
CA ILE A 273 -2.45 0.44 23.17
C ILE A 273 -1.82 -0.94 23.37
N CYS A 274 -2.10 -1.56 24.51
CA CYS A 274 -1.62 -2.90 24.84
C CYS A 274 -2.74 -3.72 25.47
N TYR A 275 -3.04 -4.89 24.90
CA TYR A 275 -4.02 -5.82 25.44
C TYR A 275 -3.77 -7.25 24.97
N GLU A 276 -4.42 -8.18 25.63
CA GLU A 276 -4.45 -9.60 25.27
C GLU A 276 -5.90 -9.97 24.91
N PRO A 277 -6.16 -10.60 23.74
CA PRO A 277 -7.50 -11.12 23.43
C PRO A 277 -7.97 -12.11 24.49
N GLY A 278 -9.28 -12.20 24.72
CA GLY A 278 -9.85 -13.16 25.66
C GLY A 278 -9.48 -14.59 25.28
N THR A 279 -8.92 -15.37 26.21
CA THR A 279 -8.40 -16.72 25.92
C THR A 279 -9.46 -17.64 25.32
N GLU A 280 -10.68 -17.66 25.88
CA GLU A 280 -11.77 -18.49 25.37
C GLU A 280 -12.19 -18.09 23.95
N GLU A 281 -12.21 -16.79 23.64
CA GLU A 281 -12.53 -16.29 22.31
C GLU A 281 -11.42 -16.62 21.30
N ALA A 282 -10.15 -16.46 21.69
CA ALA A 282 -9.01 -16.81 20.87
C ALA A 282 -8.96 -18.33 20.59
N GLU A 283 -9.27 -19.17 21.57
CA GLU A 283 -9.38 -20.63 21.39
C GLU A 283 -10.57 -21.01 20.49
N LEU A 284 -11.73 -20.37 20.67
CA LEU A 284 -12.91 -20.58 19.85
C LEU A 284 -12.62 -20.27 18.37
N LEU A 285 -12.01 -19.11 18.10
CA LEU A 285 -11.68 -18.67 16.76
C LEU A 285 -10.45 -19.41 16.20
N GLY A 286 -9.52 -19.86 17.05
CA GLY A 286 -8.40 -20.72 16.67
C GLY A 286 -7.41 -20.06 15.73
N PHE A 287 -7.03 -18.80 16.00
CA PHE A 287 -6.03 -18.07 15.22
C PHE A 287 -4.67 -18.03 15.91
N ARG A 288 -3.59 -17.96 15.12
CA ARG A 288 -2.22 -17.88 15.63
C ARG A 288 -1.88 -16.50 16.22
N ARG A 289 -0.82 -16.47 17.01
CA ARG A 289 -0.14 -15.24 17.45
C ARG A 289 1.39 -15.36 17.28
N GLY A 290 2.11 -14.25 17.32
CA GLY A 290 3.53 -14.12 17.00
C GLY A 290 3.84 -14.10 15.49
N ASP A 291 2.96 -13.55 14.65
CA ASP A 291 3.07 -13.65 13.18
C ASP A 291 3.51 -12.37 12.46
N ILE A 292 3.72 -11.25 13.16
CA ILE A 292 4.01 -9.94 12.54
C ILE A 292 5.34 -9.96 11.78
N ALA A 293 6.41 -10.52 12.37
CA ALA A 293 7.71 -10.62 11.71
C ALA A 293 7.64 -11.46 10.42
N ARG A 294 6.90 -12.57 10.43
CA ARG A 294 6.69 -13.43 9.25
C ARG A 294 5.88 -12.68 8.18
N ALA A 295 4.84 -11.95 8.56
CA ALA A 295 4.03 -11.16 7.64
C ALA A 295 4.86 -10.07 6.94
N ILE A 296 5.72 -9.36 7.68
CA ILE A 296 6.65 -8.37 7.12
C ILE A 296 7.66 -9.03 6.18
N GLN A 297 8.25 -10.16 6.56
CA GLN A 297 9.18 -10.89 5.70
C GLN A 297 8.52 -11.33 4.38
N ALA A 298 7.27 -11.80 4.44
CA ALA A 298 6.50 -12.17 3.25
C ALA A 298 6.25 -10.95 2.34
N MET A 299 5.92 -9.79 2.91
CA MET A 299 5.76 -8.54 2.14
C MET A 299 7.06 -8.11 1.44
N VAL A 300 8.21 -8.19 2.13
CA VAL A 300 9.51 -7.84 1.52
C VAL A 300 9.85 -8.77 0.35
N ILE A 301 9.64 -10.08 0.52
CA ILE A 301 9.86 -11.07 -0.54
C ILE A 301 8.93 -10.82 -1.73
N ASP A 302 7.65 -10.55 -1.49
CA ASP A 302 6.69 -10.24 -2.56
C ASP A 302 7.04 -8.94 -3.27
N PHE A 303 7.38 -7.89 -2.52
CA PHE A 303 7.85 -6.62 -3.08
C PHE A 303 9.03 -6.83 -4.03
N ASP A 304 10.03 -7.63 -3.63
CA ASP A 304 11.19 -7.95 -4.48
C ASP A 304 10.82 -8.75 -5.73
N LYS A 305 9.86 -9.67 -5.64
CA LYS A 305 9.32 -10.36 -6.83
C LYS A 305 8.62 -9.37 -7.77
N ARG A 306 7.81 -8.45 -7.23
CA ARG A 306 7.06 -7.44 -8.01
C ARG A 306 7.99 -6.48 -8.73
N ILE A 307 8.97 -5.90 -8.03
CA ILE A 307 9.88 -4.93 -8.62
C ILE A 307 10.97 -5.59 -9.47
N GLY A 308 11.32 -6.86 -9.18
CA GLY A 308 12.39 -7.60 -9.86
C GLY A 308 13.78 -7.02 -9.63
N THR A 309 14.77 -7.51 -10.38
CA THR A 309 16.16 -7.03 -10.31
C THR A 309 16.62 -6.41 -11.62
N VAL A 310 17.25 -5.24 -11.55
CA VAL A 310 17.92 -4.63 -12.70
C VAL A 310 19.15 -5.44 -13.06
N LYS A 311 19.20 -5.97 -14.28
CA LYS A 311 20.36 -6.70 -14.80
C LYS A 311 21.29 -5.72 -15.52
N PRO A 312 22.57 -5.59 -15.09
CA PRO A 312 23.53 -4.79 -15.82
C PRO A 312 23.67 -5.23 -17.27
N VAL A 313 23.79 -4.27 -18.20
CA VAL A 313 24.14 -4.59 -19.59
C VAL A 313 25.58 -5.06 -19.65
N SER A 314 25.88 -5.98 -20.57
CA SER A 314 27.25 -6.37 -20.89
C SER A 314 27.59 -5.77 -22.24
N LEU A 315 28.54 -4.83 -22.26
CA LEU A 315 28.97 -4.14 -23.46
C LEU A 315 30.17 -4.88 -24.07
N GLY A 316 30.15 -5.12 -25.38
CA GLY A 316 31.26 -5.71 -26.11
C GLY A 316 32.48 -4.78 -26.23
N PRO A 317 33.63 -5.29 -26.70
CA PRO A 317 34.86 -4.51 -26.87
C PRO A 317 34.70 -3.37 -27.90
N ASP A 318 33.75 -3.49 -28.81
CA ASP A 318 33.45 -2.49 -29.84
C ASP A 318 32.38 -1.48 -29.41
N ALA A 319 31.93 -1.51 -28.15
CA ALA A 319 30.96 -0.56 -27.63
C ALA A 319 31.51 0.89 -27.72
N ALA A 320 30.68 1.79 -28.23
CA ALA A 320 31.10 3.14 -28.57
C ALA A 320 30.07 4.18 -28.16
N SER A 321 30.49 5.44 -28.14
CA SER A 321 29.57 6.56 -27.99
C SER A 321 28.64 6.65 -29.20
N MET A 322 27.34 6.82 -28.96
CA MET A 322 26.33 6.91 -29.99
C MET A 322 25.47 8.17 -29.77
N PRO A 323 25.67 9.24 -30.57
CA PRO A 323 24.97 10.51 -30.40
C PRO A 323 23.43 10.39 -30.43
N GLU A 324 22.88 9.51 -31.28
CA GLU A 324 21.43 9.28 -31.37
C GLU A 324 20.84 8.79 -30.05
N LEU A 325 21.54 7.91 -29.32
CA LEU A 325 21.08 7.39 -28.03
C LEU A 325 21.36 8.36 -26.88
N ALA A 326 22.47 9.08 -26.93
CA ALA A 326 22.78 10.15 -25.97
C ALA A 326 21.72 11.26 -25.98
N GLU A 327 21.24 11.63 -27.17
CA GLU A 327 20.14 12.60 -27.34
C GLU A 327 18.84 12.11 -26.67
N LEU A 328 18.53 10.80 -26.73
CA LEU A 328 17.38 10.25 -26.00
C LEU A 328 17.55 10.39 -24.48
N ALA A 329 18.75 10.14 -23.95
CA ALA A 329 19.05 10.33 -22.53
C ALA A 329 18.91 11.80 -22.09
N TYR A 330 19.35 12.75 -22.93
CA TYR A 330 19.18 14.19 -22.66
C TYR A 330 17.71 14.60 -22.67
N ARG A 331 16.92 14.07 -23.60
CA ARG A 331 15.47 14.31 -23.66
C ARG A 331 14.75 13.72 -22.47
N TYR A 332 15.11 12.51 -22.05
CA TYR A 332 14.59 11.89 -20.83
C TYR A 332 14.86 12.76 -19.60
N ALA A 333 16.11 13.21 -19.42
CA ALA A 333 16.50 14.11 -18.34
C ALA A 333 15.66 15.39 -18.34
N ARG A 334 15.60 16.08 -19.48
CA ARG A 334 14.80 17.31 -19.64
C ARG A 334 13.32 17.07 -19.38
N ALA A 335 12.77 15.96 -19.83
CA ALA A 335 11.35 15.67 -19.69
C ALA A 335 10.94 15.50 -18.21
N ASN A 336 11.78 14.81 -17.43
CA ASN A 336 11.58 14.68 -15.99
C ASN A 336 11.78 16.01 -15.27
N ASP A 337 12.82 16.79 -15.64
CA ASP A 337 13.13 18.07 -15.00
C ASP A 337 12.08 19.16 -15.27
N ALA A 338 11.47 19.15 -16.47
CA ALA A 338 10.55 20.19 -16.93
C ALA A 338 9.07 19.80 -16.82
N ASN A 339 8.76 18.59 -16.36
CA ASN A 339 7.41 18.01 -16.37
C ASN A 339 6.77 18.02 -17.77
N SER A 340 7.44 17.35 -18.70
CA SER A 340 7.06 17.26 -20.11
C SER A 340 6.77 15.81 -20.53
N PRO A 341 5.60 15.25 -20.18
CA PRO A 341 5.21 13.88 -20.55
C PRO A 341 5.19 13.65 -22.06
N GLU A 342 4.91 14.69 -22.87
CA GLU A 342 4.95 14.65 -24.32
C GLU A 342 6.34 14.31 -24.88
N ILE A 343 7.41 14.74 -24.20
CA ILE A 343 8.78 14.39 -24.59
C ILE A 343 9.05 12.92 -24.30
N LEU A 344 8.58 12.40 -23.14
CA LEU A 344 8.70 10.97 -22.81
C LEU A 344 7.99 10.10 -23.85
N ARG A 345 6.75 10.47 -24.21
CA ARG A 345 5.97 9.79 -25.27
C ARG A 345 6.70 9.68 -26.60
N ALA A 346 7.48 10.69 -26.96
CA ALA A 346 8.20 10.71 -28.24
C ALA A 346 9.45 9.81 -28.27
N ILE A 347 10.02 9.47 -27.11
CA ILE A 347 11.33 8.78 -27.01
C ILE A 347 11.23 7.35 -26.47
N MET A 348 10.02 6.86 -26.18
CA MET A 348 9.77 5.55 -25.56
C MET A 348 8.84 4.70 -26.42
N THR A 349 8.93 3.39 -26.28
CA THR A 349 7.94 2.45 -26.81
C THR A 349 6.71 2.39 -25.90
N ASP A 350 5.58 1.90 -26.44
CA ASP A 350 4.35 1.72 -25.66
C ASP A 350 4.53 0.70 -24.51
N ASP A 351 5.40 -0.29 -24.71
CA ASP A 351 5.75 -1.37 -23.78
C ASP A 351 6.96 -1.05 -22.88
N ILE A 352 7.35 0.22 -22.76
CA ILE A 352 8.49 0.66 -21.94
C ILE A 352 8.39 0.15 -20.50
N VAL A 353 9.53 -0.31 -19.97
CA VAL A 353 9.71 -0.60 -18.55
C VAL A 353 10.82 0.27 -17.98
N ILE A 354 10.51 1.01 -16.91
CA ILE A 354 11.51 1.70 -16.09
C ILE A 354 11.54 1.05 -14.71
N GLN A 355 12.72 0.67 -14.26
CA GLN A 355 12.90 -0.08 -13.02
C GLN A 355 14.11 0.45 -12.26
N GLY A 356 14.05 0.46 -10.93
CA GLY A 356 15.18 0.86 -10.09
C GLY A 356 15.04 0.34 -8.66
N PRO A 357 15.88 0.81 -7.73
CA PRO A 357 15.76 0.44 -6.32
C PRO A 357 14.40 0.88 -5.79
N GLY A 358 13.60 -0.08 -5.34
CA GLY A 358 12.31 0.18 -4.71
C GLY A 358 11.16 0.52 -5.65
N PHE A 359 11.33 0.37 -6.97
CA PHE A 359 10.24 0.62 -7.92
C PHE A 359 10.38 -0.13 -9.25
N LYS A 360 9.23 -0.37 -9.89
CA LYS A 360 9.10 -0.80 -11.28
C LYS A 360 7.84 -0.15 -11.87
N ILE A 361 7.96 0.42 -13.05
CA ILE A 361 6.90 1.11 -13.78
C ILE A 361 6.84 0.51 -15.18
N GLU A 362 5.65 0.08 -15.60
CA GLU A 362 5.43 -0.62 -16.86
C GLU A 362 4.36 0.11 -17.67
N GLY A 363 4.63 0.29 -18.96
CA GLY A 363 3.74 0.95 -19.89
C GLY A 363 3.98 2.46 -19.98
N LEU A 364 3.80 2.98 -21.19
CA LEU A 364 4.10 4.37 -21.51
C LEU A 364 3.30 5.37 -20.69
N ASP A 365 2.01 5.12 -20.48
CA ASP A 365 1.14 6.03 -19.74
C ASP A 365 1.62 6.19 -18.28
N ALA A 366 1.93 5.08 -17.61
CA ALA A 366 2.42 5.09 -16.23
C ALA A 366 3.80 5.77 -16.10
N VAL A 367 4.67 5.61 -17.09
CA VAL A 367 5.95 6.32 -17.15
C VAL A 367 5.76 7.82 -17.39
N CYS A 368 4.76 8.22 -18.18
CA CYS A 368 4.47 9.64 -18.43
C CYS A 368 3.98 10.38 -17.18
N ASP A 369 3.50 9.69 -16.15
CA ASP A 369 3.10 10.31 -14.88
C ASP A 369 4.31 10.65 -13.97
N VAL A 370 5.48 10.05 -14.22
CA VAL A 370 6.68 10.19 -13.36
C VAL A 370 7.09 11.65 -13.15
N PRO A 371 7.15 12.52 -14.17
CA PRO A 371 7.58 13.91 -13.97
C PRO A 371 6.67 14.70 -13.02
N ALA A 372 5.36 14.48 -13.07
CA ALA A 372 4.41 15.11 -12.15
C ALA A 372 4.63 14.62 -10.71
N ARG A 373 4.91 13.32 -10.51
CA ARG A 373 5.26 12.76 -9.19
C ARG A 373 6.54 13.37 -8.65
N LEU A 374 7.58 13.54 -9.47
CA LEU A 374 8.83 14.17 -9.04
C LEU A 374 8.61 15.61 -8.54
N GLN A 375 7.73 16.38 -9.19
CA GLN A 375 7.39 17.75 -8.74
C GLN A 375 6.56 17.78 -7.45
N ALA A 376 5.83 16.71 -7.14
CA ALA A 376 5.12 16.57 -5.87
C ALA A 376 6.07 16.31 -4.69
N PHE A 377 7.17 15.58 -4.92
CA PHE A 377 8.14 15.24 -3.87
C PHE A 377 9.30 16.24 -3.73
N TYR A 378 9.66 16.93 -4.81
CA TYR A 378 10.84 17.77 -4.86
C TYR A 378 10.50 19.15 -5.41
N GLN A 379 11.04 20.20 -4.81
CA GLN A 379 10.90 21.55 -5.34
C GLN A 379 11.42 21.63 -6.77
N ARG A 380 12.53 20.94 -7.02
CA ARG A 380 13.14 20.83 -8.34
C ARG A 380 13.96 19.56 -8.43
N THR A 381 13.89 18.93 -9.59
CA THR A 381 14.83 17.88 -9.98
C THR A 381 15.69 18.39 -11.13
N HIS A 382 16.97 18.05 -11.11
CA HIS A 382 17.90 18.31 -12.20
C HIS A 382 18.76 17.09 -12.48
N HIS A 383 18.67 16.56 -13.71
CA HIS A 383 19.48 15.46 -14.17
C HIS A 383 20.69 15.96 -14.96
N VAL A 384 21.87 15.46 -14.59
CA VAL A 384 23.11 15.62 -15.36
C VAL A 384 23.46 14.27 -15.97
N VAL A 385 23.42 14.20 -17.30
CA VAL A 385 23.80 13.01 -18.07
C VAL A 385 25.29 13.12 -18.40
N HIS A 386 26.06 12.09 -18.04
CA HIS A 386 27.51 12.03 -18.25
C HIS A 386 27.81 11.19 -19.51
N GLN A 387 28.69 10.20 -19.42
CA GLN A 387 29.03 9.33 -20.54
C GLN A 387 27.94 8.29 -20.85
N LEU A 388 27.86 7.91 -22.13
CA LEU A 388 27.07 6.80 -22.65
C LEU A 388 27.94 5.97 -23.58
N LEU A 389 27.97 4.65 -23.36
CA LEU A 389 28.52 3.67 -24.29
C LEU A 389 27.44 2.66 -24.67
N ALA A 390 27.35 2.35 -25.96
CA ALA A 390 26.34 1.47 -26.50
C ALA A 390 26.94 0.38 -27.40
N ASP A 391 26.28 -0.78 -27.38
CA ASP A 391 26.48 -1.89 -28.30
C ASP A 391 25.22 -2.05 -29.16
N VAL A 392 25.41 -2.03 -30.49
CA VAL A 392 24.31 -1.98 -31.46
C VAL A 392 24.29 -3.26 -32.27
N SER A 393 23.15 -3.95 -32.24
CA SER A 393 22.88 -5.13 -33.06
C SER A 393 21.66 -4.88 -33.95
N GLY A 394 21.92 -4.49 -35.19
CA GLY A 394 20.88 -4.21 -36.19
C GLY A 394 19.92 -3.09 -35.76
N LYS A 395 18.70 -3.46 -35.37
CA LYS A 395 17.63 -2.54 -34.93
C LYS A 395 17.45 -2.51 -33.40
N THR A 396 18.37 -3.11 -32.66
CA THR A 396 18.37 -3.08 -31.19
C THR A 396 19.71 -2.56 -30.68
N ALA A 397 19.71 -1.95 -29.49
CA ALA A 397 20.94 -1.56 -28.82
C ALA A 397 20.83 -1.76 -27.31
N SER A 398 21.95 -2.04 -26.66
CA SER A 398 22.10 -1.95 -25.20
C SER A 398 23.07 -0.83 -24.88
N ALA A 399 22.83 -0.05 -23.82
CA ALA A 399 23.77 0.98 -23.40
C ALA A 399 23.89 1.09 -21.89
N GLU A 400 25.06 1.54 -21.44
CA GLU A 400 25.24 2.03 -20.07
C GLU A 400 25.37 3.56 -20.10
N THR A 401 24.51 4.24 -19.35
CA THR A 401 24.49 5.70 -19.25
C THR A 401 24.75 6.14 -17.81
N TYR A 402 25.78 6.95 -17.59
CA TYR A 402 26.09 7.52 -16.28
C TYR A 402 25.26 8.79 -16.07
N CYS A 403 24.69 8.96 -14.87
CA CYS A 403 23.87 10.10 -14.55
C CYS A 403 24.00 10.49 -13.07
N THR A 404 23.87 11.77 -12.77
CA THR A 404 23.55 12.25 -11.42
C THR A 404 22.22 12.98 -11.44
N ALA A 405 21.31 12.61 -10.54
CA ALA A 405 20.05 13.31 -10.34
C ALA A 405 20.12 14.12 -9.03
N HIS A 406 19.86 15.42 -9.12
CA HIS A 406 19.84 16.33 -7.98
C HIS A 406 18.40 16.73 -7.67
N HIS A 407 17.92 16.37 -6.49
CA HIS A 407 16.58 16.67 -6.01
C HIS A 407 16.69 17.70 -4.88
N ILE A 408 16.12 18.90 -5.09
CA ILE A 408 16.03 19.93 -4.07
C ILE A 408 14.84 19.61 -3.17
N LEU A 409 15.13 19.40 -1.89
CA LEU A 409 14.15 19.09 -0.85
C LEU A 409 13.62 20.38 -0.24
N LEU A 410 12.34 20.38 0.12
CA LEU A 410 11.72 21.45 0.91
C LEU A 410 11.86 21.13 2.40
N HIS A 411 12.11 22.17 3.19
CA HIS A 411 11.97 22.16 4.64
C HIS A 411 10.49 22.35 5.03
N GLU A 412 10.15 22.11 6.30
CA GLU A 412 8.78 22.22 6.82
C GLU A 412 8.17 23.63 6.67
N ASP A 413 9.01 24.67 6.64
CA ASP A 413 8.61 26.06 6.38
C ASP A 413 8.46 26.40 4.89
N GLY A 414 8.58 25.38 4.02
CA GLY A 414 8.47 25.50 2.56
C GLY A 414 9.70 26.10 1.88
N GLN A 415 10.81 26.33 2.60
CA GLN A 415 12.06 26.81 1.99
C GLN A 415 12.99 25.65 1.61
N PRO A 416 13.71 25.72 0.49
CA PRO A 416 14.68 24.69 0.14
C PRO A 416 15.92 24.77 1.03
N ASP A 417 16.29 23.67 1.66
CA ASP A 417 17.40 23.62 2.62
C ASP A 417 18.47 22.57 2.27
N ARG A 418 18.12 21.55 1.48
CA ARG A 418 18.96 20.39 1.21
C ARG A 418 18.83 19.92 -0.24
N VAL A 419 19.90 19.28 -0.72
CA VAL A 419 19.92 18.60 -2.01
C VAL A 419 20.26 17.12 -1.82
N LEU A 420 19.35 16.26 -2.29
CA LEU A 420 19.53 14.83 -2.41
C LEU A 420 20.12 14.51 -3.79
N THR A 421 21.32 13.92 -3.84
CA THR A 421 21.98 13.52 -5.09
C THR A 421 22.03 12.00 -5.20
N TRP A 422 21.49 11.47 -6.30
CA TRP A 422 21.60 10.07 -6.67
C TRP A 422 22.69 9.87 -7.72
N HIS A 423 23.59 8.93 -7.48
CA HIS A 423 24.62 8.51 -8.44
C HIS A 423 24.14 7.27 -9.17
N ILE A 424 23.88 7.42 -10.47
CA ILE A 424 23.08 6.47 -11.26
C ILE A 424 23.90 5.91 -12.42
N ARG A 425 23.80 4.59 -12.63
CA ARG A 425 24.10 3.96 -13.92
C ARG A 425 22.83 3.35 -14.50
N TYR A 426 22.37 3.91 -15.61
CA TYR A 426 21.27 3.35 -16.37
C TYR A 426 21.74 2.20 -17.26
N GLN A 427 20.95 1.12 -17.27
CA GLN A 427 21.14 -0.13 -17.98
C GLN A 427 20.04 -0.21 -19.02
N ASP A 428 20.31 0.38 -20.18
CA ASP A 428 19.29 0.73 -21.17
C ASP A 428 19.19 -0.33 -22.27
N ARG A 429 17.98 -0.53 -22.79
CA ARG A 429 17.72 -1.24 -24.06
C ARG A 429 16.86 -0.38 -24.96
N PHE A 430 17.24 -0.37 -26.24
CA PHE A 430 16.62 0.44 -27.26
C PHE A 430 16.18 -0.40 -28.45
N VAL A 431 15.14 0.09 -29.14
CA VAL A 431 14.69 -0.44 -30.42
C VAL A 431 14.60 0.68 -31.45
N LYS A 432 14.94 0.38 -32.70
CA LYS A 432 14.81 1.28 -33.85
C LYS A 432 13.55 0.94 -34.64
N ALA A 433 12.56 1.81 -34.57
CA ALA A 433 11.30 1.70 -35.31
C ALA A 433 11.05 2.97 -36.12
N ASP A 434 10.64 2.81 -37.39
CA ASP A 434 10.41 3.91 -38.34
C ASP A 434 11.60 4.87 -38.48
N GLY A 435 12.81 4.32 -38.42
CA GLY A 435 14.06 5.09 -38.54
C GLY A 435 14.51 5.81 -37.27
N ALA A 436 13.72 5.78 -36.19
CA ALA A 436 14.04 6.44 -34.92
C ALA A 436 14.27 5.42 -33.78
N TRP A 437 15.28 5.70 -32.94
CA TRP A 437 15.50 4.94 -31.71
C TRP A 437 14.54 5.36 -30.62
N ARG A 438 14.13 4.40 -29.79
CA ARG A 438 13.30 4.60 -28.61
C ARG A 438 13.78 3.71 -27.47
N PHE A 439 13.59 4.16 -26.24
CA PHE A 439 13.75 3.32 -25.06
C PHE A 439 12.68 2.24 -25.05
N GLN A 440 13.10 0.99 -24.85
CA GLN A 440 12.21 -0.13 -24.53
C GLN A 440 12.38 -0.60 -23.08
N TYR A 441 13.57 -0.41 -22.51
CA TYR A 441 13.84 -0.70 -21.11
C TYR A 441 14.87 0.28 -20.56
N ARG A 442 14.65 0.76 -19.33
CA ARG A 442 15.62 1.58 -18.58
C ARG A 442 15.71 1.07 -17.14
N GLY A 443 16.79 0.34 -16.85
CA GLY A 443 17.10 -0.10 -15.49
C GLY A 443 18.01 0.89 -14.78
N LEU A 444 17.68 1.33 -13.58
CA LEU A 444 18.48 2.25 -12.77
C LEU A 444 19.26 1.42 -11.74
N LEU A 445 20.59 1.45 -11.82
CA LEU A 445 21.46 1.04 -10.72
C LEU A 445 21.86 2.29 -9.92
N LEU A 446 21.67 2.23 -8.61
CA LEU A 446 22.02 3.31 -7.70
C LEU A 446 23.35 2.97 -7.03
N ASP A 447 24.42 3.61 -7.47
CA ASP A 447 25.78 3.37 -6.96
C ASP A 447 26.03 4.11 -5.63
N GLY A 448 25.23 5.13 -5.33
CA GLY A 448 25.32 5.87 -4.09
C GLY A 448 24.35 7.02 -3.99
N VAL A 449 24.17 7.52 -2.76
CA VAL A 449 23.32 8.66 -2.44
C VAL A 449 24.07 9.61 -1.53
N ALA A 450 23.93 10.92 -1.79
CA ALA A 450 24.50 11.96 -0.96
C ALA A 450 23.43 13.01 -0.60
N LEU A 451 23.35 13.38 0.67
CA LEU A 451 22.52 14.48 1.16
C LEU A 451 23.44 15.62 1.58
N ARG A 452 23.19 16.83 1.09
CA ARG A 452 24.00 18.03 1.41
C ARG A 452 23.09 19.20 1.74
N GLN A 453 23.56 20.07 2.64
CA GLN A 453 22.93 21.38 2.85
C GLN A 453 23.01 22.21 1.56
N LEU A 454 21.95 22.96 1.27
CA LEU A 454 21.85 23.85 0.14
C LEU A 454 21.97 25.31 0.61
N ASP A 455 23.00 26.00 0.14
CA ASP A 455 23.15 27.44 0.35
C ASP A 455 22.40 28.20 -0.75
N MET A 456 21.35 28.93 -0.38
CA MET A 456 20.56 29.71 -1.33
C MET A 456 21.24 31.05 -1.63
N PRO A 457 21.33 31.46 -2.92
CA PRO A 457 21.85 32.79 -3.27
C PRO A 457 20.92 33.89 -2.72
N VAL A 458 21.52 34.97 -2.21
CA VAL A 458 20.77 36.17 -1.79
C VAL A 458 20.12 36.79 -3.03
N PRO A 459 18.80 37.04 -3.04
CA PRO A 459 18.15 37.69 -4.17
C PRO A 459 18.79 39.05 -4.45
N PRO A 460 18.95 39.46 -5.73
CA PRO A 460 19.40 40.82 -6.02
C PRO A 460 18.41 41.83 -5.40
N PRO A 461 18.89 42.98 -4.90
CA PRO A 461 18.01 44.01 -4.36
C PRO A 461 16.98 44.40 -5.41
N GLN A 462 15.71 44.49 -5.00
CA GLN A 462 14.63 44.99 -5.86
C GLN A 462 14.98 46.44 -6.24
N LEU A 463 15.20 46.69 -7.53
CA LEU A 463 15.47 48.01 -8.10
C LEU A 463 14.19 48.81 -8.33
#